data_AF-A0A9Q7SEW0-F1
#
_entry.id   AF-A0A9Q7SEW0-F1
#
_cell.length_a   1.000
_cell.length_b   1.000
_cell.length_c   1.000
_cell.angle_alpha   90.00
_cell.angle_beta   90.00
_cell.angle_gamma   90.00
#
_symmetry.space_group_name_H-M   'P 1'
#
loop_
_entity.id
_entity.type
_entity.pdbx_description
1 polymer ?
#
loop_
_entity_poly.entity_id
_entity_poly.type
_entity_poly.pdbx_seq_one_letter_code
_entity_poly.pdbx_strand_id
1 'polypeptide(L)' 'MPKEMKRFRHPEVGLLELNCPILLDPVESTSLLVYTAVPGSESYEKLQLLAIIGASSSPGG' A
#
# COMPACT_ATOMS: atom_id res chain seq x y z
N MET A 1 -6.12 -18.50 4.87
CA MET A 1 -5.34 -17.31 5.29
C MET A 1 -5.17 -16.44 4.05
N PRO A 2 -5.61 -15.17 4.04
CA PRO A 2 -5.37 -14.28 2.91
C PRO A 2 -3.86 -14.25 2.61
N LYS A 3 -3.47 -14.21 1.33
CA LYS A 3 -2.06 -14.09 0.97
C LYS A 3 -1.53 -12.80 1.60
N GLU A 4 -0.51 -12.92 2.44
CA GLU A 4 0.16 -11.79 3.06
C GLU A 4 0.81 -10.87 2.03
N MET A 5 1.06 -11.36 0.81
CA MET A 5 1.69 -10.59 -0.25
C MET A 5 0.81 -10.48 -1.50
N LYS A 6 0.63 -9.26 -1.99
CA LYS A 6 -0.14 -8.92 -3.19
C LYS A 6 0.74 -8.22 -4.21
N ARG A 7 0.44 -8.49 -5.48
CA ARG A 7 1.10 -7.85 -6.64
C ARG A 7 0.11 -6.96 -7.36
N PHE A 8 0.47 -5.70 -7.52
CA PHE A 8 -0.33 -4.68 -8.19
C PHE A 8 0.43 -4.11 -9.37
N ARG A 9 -0.25 -3.86 -10.48
CA ARG A 9 0.32 -3.08 -11.58
C ARG A 9 -0.33 -1.70 -11.56
N HIS A 10 0.39 -0.71 -11.06
CA HIS A 10 -0.02 0.68 -11.10
C HIS A 10 0.33 1.29 -12.48
N PRO A 11 -0.54 2.10 -13.10
CA PRO A 11 -0.25 2.71 -14.40
C PRO A 11 1.00 3.59 -14.38
N GLU A 12 1.26 4.29 -13.27
CA GLU A 12 2.35 5.28 -13.19
C GLU A 12 3.66 4.72 -12.65
N VAL A 13 3.62 3.83 -11.64
CA VAL A 13 4.82 3.31 -10.97
C VAL A 13 5.11 1.84 -11.32
N GLY A 14 4.28 1.23 -12.16
CA GLY A 14 4.46 -0.15 -12.63
C GLY A 14 4.13 -1.20 -11.57
N LEU A 15 4.88 -2.30 -11.57
CA LEU A 15 4.65 -3.42 -10.65
C LEU A 15 5.06 -3.06 -9.22
N LEU A 16 4.17 -3.34 -8.27
CA LEU A 16 4.34 -3.24 -6.84
C LEU A 16 4.11 -4.60 -6.19
N GLU A 17 5.01 -4.99 -5.30
CA GLU A 17 4.85 -6.12 -4.39
C GLU A 17 4.65 -5.60 -2.97
N LEU A 18 3.46 -5.81 -2.41
CA LEU A 18 3.02 -5.23 -1.15
C LEU A 18 2.58 -6.32 -0.17
N ASN A 19 2.98 -6.20 1.08
CA ASN A 19 2.39 -6.91 2.19
C ASN A 19 0.99 -6.37 2.48
N CYS A 20 0.08 -7.24 2.91
CA CYS A 20 -1.33 -6.98 3.18
C CYS A 20 -1.79 -7.57 4.53
N PRO A 21 -1.15 -7.22 5.66
CA PRO A 21 -1.64 -7.63 6.96
C PRO A 21 -2.99 -6.98 7.28
N ILE A 22 -3.86 -7.76 7.91
CA ILE A 22 -5.03 -7.23 8.61
C ILE A 22 -4.60 -7.03 10.06
N LEU A 23 -4.56 -5.79 10.51
CA LEU A 23 -4.31 -5.45 11.91
C LEU A 23 -5.67 -5.38 12.62
N LEU A 24 -5.83 -6.20 13.65
CA LEU A 24 -7.03 -6.22 14.48
C LEU A 24 -6.77 -5.38 15.73
N ASP A 25 -7.68 -4.47 16.04
CA ASP A 25 -7.77 -3.84 17.35
C ASP A 25 -8.61 -4.74 18.26
N PRO A 26 -8.00 -5.39 19.26
CA PRO A 26 -8.71 -6.31 20.14
C PRO A 26 -9.65 -5.60 21.12
N VAL A 27 -9.53 -4.28 21.29
CA VAL A 27 -10.34 -3.49 22.23
C VAL A 27 -11.55 -2.90 21.52
N GLU A 28 -11.32 -2.29 20.36
CA GLU A 28 -12.35 -1.51 19.65
C GLU A 28 -13.07 -2.31 18.55
N SER A 29 -12.83 -3.62 18.45
CA SER A 29 -13.40 -4.50 17.40
C SER A 29 -13.21 -3.95 15.98
N THR A 30 -12.15 -3.17 15.77
CA THR A 30 -11.87 -2.49 14.50
C THR A 30 -10.76 -3.24 13.78
N SER A 31 -10.83 -3.28 12.44
CA SER A 31 -9.78 -3.91 11.62
C SER A 31 -9.22 -2.93 10.61
N LEU A 32 -7.90 -2.87 10.48
CA LEU A 32 -7.19 -2.11 9.47
C LEU A 32 -6.57 -3.05 8.45
N LEU A 33 -6.88 -2.84 7.17
CA LEU A 33 -6.15 -3.47 6.07
C LEU A 33 -5.02 -2.54 5.66
N VAL A 34 -3.77 -2.95 5.92
CA VAL A 34 -2.61 -2.11 5.65
C VAL A 34 -1.84 -2.67 4.45
N TYR A 35 -1.43 -1.78 3.55
CA TYR A 35 -0.55 -2.10 2.43
C TYR A 35 0.84 -1.55 2.72
N THR A 36 1.84 -2.42 2.83
CA THR A 36 3.24 -2.01 3.08
C THR A 36 4.19 -2.64 2.09
N ALA A 37 5.35 -2.03 1.88
CA ALA A 37 6.45 -2.63 1.11
C ALA A 37 7.64 -2.88 2.05
N VAL A 38 8.49 -3.85 1.72
CA VAL A 38 9.71 -4.14 2.49
C VAL A 38 10.66 -2.94 2.39
N PRO A 39 11.12 -2.33 3.49
CA PRO A 39 12.06 -1.21 3.45
C PRO A 39 13.33 -1.55 2.64
N GLY A 40 13.76 -0.62 1.79
CA GLY A 40 14.90 -0.82 0.89
C GLY A 40 14.61 -1.66 -0.37
N SER A 41 13.37 -2.13 -0.57
CA SER A 41 12.95 -2.74 -1.84
C SER A 41 12.54 -1.71 -2.89
N GLU A 42 12.59 -2.09 -4.17
CA GLU A 42 12.08 -1.25 -5.27
C GLU A 42 10.60 -0.87 -5.08
N SER A 43 9.79 -1.79 -4.54
CA SER A 43 8.38 -1.51 -4.26
C SER A 43 8.20 -0.47 -3.15
N TYR A 44 9.16 -0.34 -2.23
CA TYR A 44 9.14 0.67 -1.18
C TYR A 44 9.42 2.08 -1.71
N GLU A 45 10.36 2.20 -2.65
CA GLU A 45 10.60 3.47 -3.35
C GLU A 45 9.41 3.88 -4.22
N LYS A 46 8.86 2.94 -4.99
CA LYS A 46 7.67 3.17 -5.83
C LYS A 46 6.44 3.53 -5.00
N LEU A 47 6.24 2.92 -3.83
CA LEU A 47 5.12 3.23 -2.94
C LEU A 47 5.25 4.65 -2.37
N GLN A 48 6.46 5.11 -2.04
CA GLN A 48 6.70 6.50 -1.63
C GLN A 48 6.42 7.49 -2.77
N LEU A 49 6.86 7.18 -4.00
CA LEU A 49 6.55 8.00 -5.17
C LEU A 49 5.04 8.09 -5.41
N LEU A 50 4.33 6.97 -5.29
CA LEU A 50 2.89 6.92 -5.45
C LEU A 50 2.15 7.81 -4.43
N ALA A 51 2.64 7.90 -3.19
CA ALA A 51 2.05 8.77 -2.17
C ALA A 51 2.12 10.26 -2.56
N ILE A 52 3.15 10.68 -3.29
CA ILE A 52 3.33 12.05 -3.77
C ILE A 52 2.40 12.30 -4.97
N ILE A 53 2.43 11.41 -5.96
CA ILE A 53 1.64 11.55 -7.19
C ILE A 53 0.14 11.49 -6.88
N GLY A 54 -0.29 10.57 -6.03
CA GLY A 54 -1.68 10.44 -5.60
C GLY A 54 -2.20 11.64 -4.80
N ALA A 55 -1.32 12.38 -4.10
CA ALA A 55 -1.69 13.62 -3.43
C ALA A 55 -1.89 14.78 -4.43
N SER A 56 -1.21 14.76 -5.58
CA SER A 56 -1.37 15.76 -6.64
C SER A 56 -2.55 15.52 -7.59
N SER A 57 -3.10 14.30 -7.62
CA SER A 57 -4.19 13.92 -8.55
C SER A 57 -5.60 14.08 -7.96
N SER A 58 -5.76 14.82 -6.86
CA SER A 58 -7.09 15.18 -6.35
C SER A 58 -7.89 15.88 -7.45
N PRO A 59 -9.08 15.38 -7.86
CA PRO A 59 -10.00 16.17 -8.63
C PRO A 59 -10.61 17.24 -7.70
N GLY A 60 -10.00 18.42 -7.68
CA GLY A 60 -10.42 19.59 -6.90
C GLY A 60 -9.53 19.81 -5.66
N GLY A 61 -9.12 21.03 -5.33
CA GLY A 61 -9.63 22.35 -5.75
C GLY A 61 -9.23 22.88 -7.12
#